data_AF-A0A7X8ELY5-F1
#
_entry.id   AF-A0A7X8ELY5-F1
#
_cell.length_a   1.000
_cell.length_b   1.000
_cell.length_c   1.000
_cell.angle_alpha   90.00
_cell.angle_beta   90.00
_cell.angle_gamma   90.00
#
_symmetry.space_group_name_H-M   'P 1'
#
loop_
_entity.id
_entity.type
_entity.pdbx_description
1 polymer ?
#
loop_
_entity_poly.entity_id
_entity_poly.type
_entity_poly.pdbx_seq_one_letter_code
_entity_poly.pdbx_strand_id
1 'polypeptide(L)' 'MTTVVRRDNESLDDALRRFKREVSKVGTLREARKREHYEKPSEAKKTKRAEAARKRRTRSRR' A
#
# COMPACT_ATOMS: atom_id res chain seq x y z
N MET A 1 -9.07 6.24 5.19
CA MET A 1 -10.06 5.22 5.60
C MET A 1 -10.72 4.71 4.32
N THR A 2 -10.86 3.39 4.11
CA THR A 2 -11.43 2.81 2.89
C THR A 2 -12.82 2.24 3.16
N THR A 3 -13.81 2.62 2.36
CA THR A 3 -15.19 2.13 2.45
C THR A 3 -15.52 1.29 1.22
N VAL A 4 -15.68 -0.02 1.40
CA VAL A 4 -16.13 -0.93 0.34
C VAL A 4 -17.54 -1.41 0.68
N VAL A 5 -18.50 -1.03 -0.16
CA VAL A 5 -19.90 -1.48 -0.04
C VAL A 5 -20.08 -2.69 -0.95
N ARG A 6 -20.63 -3.77 -0.39
CA ARG A 6 -20.95 -4.99 -1.15
C ARG A 6 -22.10 -4.69 -2.11
N ARG A 7 -21.96 -5.04 -3.40
CA ARG A 7 -23.06 -4.95 -4.36
C ARG A 7 -23.87 -6.24 -4.33
N ASP A 8 -25.16 -6.14 -4.66
CA ASP A 8 -26.13 -7.22 -4.43
C ASP A 8 -25.88 -8.49 -5.29
N ASN A 9 -25.11 -8.37 -6.37
CA ASN A 9 -24.78 -9.46 -7.30
C ASN A 9 -23.33 -9.97 -7.21
N GLU A 10 -22.59 -9.65 -6.13
CA GLU A 10 -21.18 -10.04 -5.98
C GLU A 10 -20.99 -11.17 -4.97
N SER A 11 -20.12 -12.13 -5.31
CA SER A 11 -19.64 -13.13 -4.37
C SER A 11 -18.84 -12.45 -3.25
N LEU A 12 -18.95 -12.98 -2.03
CA LEU A 12 -18.24 -12.48 -0.84
C LEU A 12 -16.72 -12.38 -1.08
N ASP A 13 -16.15 -13.34 -1.81
CA ASP A 13 -14.73 -13.36 -2.13
C ASP A 13 -14.29 -12.20 -3.03
N ASP A 14 -15.14 -11.77 -3.97
CA ASP A 14 -14.82 -10.65 -4.86
C ASP A 14 -14.90 -9.30 -4.13
N ALA A 15 -15.80 -9.17 -3.16
CA ALA A 15 -15.82 -8.04 -2.24
C ALA A 15 -14.54 -8.01 -1.38
N LEU A 16 -14.12 -9.15 -0.83
CA LEU A 16 -12.91 -9.25 -0.02
C LEU A 16 -11.65 -8.94 -0.83
N ARG A 17 -11.58 -9.39 -2.09
CA ARG A 17 -10.47 -9.14 -3.00
C ARG A 17 -10.35 -7.65 -3.33
N ARG A 18 -11.46 -6.96 -3.59
CA ARG A 18 -11.46 -5.49 -3.82
C ARG A 18 -11.06 -4.74 -2.56
N PHE A 19 -11.58 -5.12 -1.41
CA PHE A 19 -11.18 -4.54 -0.12
C PHE A 19 -9.67 -4.67 0.12
N LYS A 20 -9.09 -5.87 -0.05
CA LYS A 20 -7.64 -6.07 0.06
C LYS A 20 -6.84 -5.21 -0.91
N ARG A 21 -7.33 -5.03 -2.15
CA ARG A 21 -6.70 -4.14 -3.14
C ARG A 21 -6.79 -2.67 -2.73
N GLU A 22 -7.93 -2.20 -2.25
CA GLU A 22 -8.10 -0.82 -1.79
C GLU A 22 -7.26 -0.51 -0.56
N VAL A 23 -7.22 -1.40 0.44
CA VAL A 23 -6.36 -1.26 1.62
C VAL A 23 -4.87 -1.19 1.20
N SER A 24 -4.47 -2.03 0.26
CA SER A 24 -3.10 -2.01 -0.29
C SER A 24 -2.80 -0.74 -1.07
N LYS A 25 -3.79 -0.19 -1.79
CA LYS A 25 -3.67 1.05 -2.57
C LYS A 25 -3.52 2.28 -1.68
N VAL A 26 -4.32 2.36 -0.62
CA VAL A 26 -4.21 3.47 0.36
C VAL A 26 -2.91 3.35 1.16
N GLY A 27 -2.44 2.13 1.41
CA GLY A 27 -1.14 1.90 2.04
C GLY A 27 -1.13 2.17 3.54
N THR A 28 -2.30 2.17 4.18
CA THR A 28 -2.47 2.33 5.64
C THR A 28 -1.57 1.39 6.44
N LEU A 29 -1.53 0.11 6.07
CA LEU A 29 -0.66 -0.88 6.74
C LEU A 29 0.84 -0.57 6.59
N ARG A 30 1.23 0.02 5.46
CA ARG A 30 2.63 0.40 5.21
C ARG A 30 3.01 1.66 5.97
N GLU A 31 2.06 2.58 6.14
CA GLU A 31 2.24 3.78 6.95
C GLU A 31 2.32 3.46 8.44
N ALA A 32 1.48 2.53 8.93
CA ALA A 32 1.54 2.02 10.29
C ALA A 32 2.94 1.45 10.61
N ARG A 33 3.45 0.53 9.77
CA ARG A 33 4.79 -0.06 9.93
C ARG A 33 5.93 0.97 9.93
N LYS A 34 5.79 2.05 9.16
CA LYS A 34 6.78 3.14 9.13
C LYS A 34 6.74 4.03 10.38
N ARG A 35 5.64 4.01 11.12
CA ARG A 35 5.43 4.81 12.34
C ARG A 35 5.61 4.01 13.62
N GLU A 36 5.72 2.68 13.54
CA GLU A 36 5.95 1.81 14.70
C GLU A 36 7.23 2.16 15.46
N HIS A 37 8.28 2.60 14.75
CA HIS A 37 9.55 2.98 15.34
C HIS A 37 10.04 4.32 14.79
N TYR A 38 10.72 5.09 15.63
CA TYR A 38 11.37 6.33 15.17
C TYR A 38 12.53 5.99 14.24
N GLU A 39 12.40 6.39 12.97
CA GLU A 39 13.52 6.41 12.04
C GLU A 39 14.16 7.80 12.04
N LYS A 40 15.49 7.86 12.15
CA LYS A 40 16.25 9.09 11.96
C LYS A 40 15.91 9.66 10.56
N PRO A 41 15.73 10.99 10.40
CA PRO A 41 15.32 11.58 9.13
C PRO A 41 16.25 11.25 7.94
N SER A 42 17.53 10.98 8.19
CA SER A 42 18.48 10.53 7.17
C SER A 42 18.15 9.11 6.65
N GLU A 43 17.83 8.18 7.54
CA GLU A 43 17.44 6.81 7.20
C GLU A 43 16.09 6.80 6.47
N ALA A 44 15.11 7.58 6.95
CA ALA A 44 13.81 7.75 6.29
C ALA A 44 13.94 8.32 4.85
N LYS A 45 14.88 9.24 4.63
CA LYS A 45 15.20 9.76 3.28
C LYS A 45 15.83 8.67 2.40
N LYS A 46 16.72 7.85 2.95
CA LYS A 46 17.40 6.75 2.24
C LYS A 46 16.40 5.64 1.85
N THR A 47 15.55 5.19 2.77
CA THR A 47 14.49 4.21 2.49
C THR A 47 13.51 4.74 1.44
N LYS A 48 13.05 5.99 1.55
CA LYS A 48 12.17 6.61 0.54
C LYS A 48 12.79 6.64 -0.86
N ARG A 49 14.07 6.98 -0.99
CA ARG A 49 14.81 6.97 -2.27
C ARG A 49 14.92 5.55 -2.85
N ALA A 50 15.28 4.57 -2.03
CA ALA A 50 15.40 3.18 -2.44
C ALA A 50 14.05 2.60 -2.92
N GLU A 51 12.96 2.90 -2.20
CA GLU A 51 11.61 2.50 -2.59
C GLU A 51 11.18 3.12 -3.93
N ALA A 52 11.47 4.40 -4.15
CA ALA A 52 11.16 5.08 -5.40
C ALA A 52 11.96 4.50 -6.59
N ALA A 53 13.24 4.20 -6.38
CA ALA A 53 14.08 3.55 -7.39
C ALA A 53 13.57 2.15 -7.75
N ARG A 54 13.18 1.34 -6.75
CA ARG A 54 12.56 0.02 -6.99
C ARG A 54 11.28 0.13 -7.81
N LYS A 55 10.41 1.10 -7.50
CA LYS A 55 9.18 1.36 -8.28
C LYS A 55 9.46 1.78 -9.72
N ARG A 56 10.44 2.66 -9.94
CA ARG A 56 10.85 3.07 -11.30
C ARG A 56 11.36 1.89 -12.12
N ARG A 57 12.23 1.05 -11.54
CA ARG A 57 12.79 -0.15 -12.18
C ARG A 57 11.72 -1.20 -12.52
N THR A 58 10.70 -1.36 -11.68
CA THR A 58 9.59 -2.27 -11.99
C THR A 58 8.71 -1.72 -13.10
N ARG A 59 8.51 -0.40 -13.17
CA ARG A 59 7.74 0.24 -14.25
C ARG A 59 8.47 0.23 -15.59
N SER A 60 9.80 0.37 -15.60
CA SER A 60 10.60 0.32 -16.84
C SER A 60 10.77 -1.09 -17.41
N ARG A 61 10.51 -2.12 -16.60
CA ARG A 61 10.57 -3.54 -17.00
C ARG A 61 9.25 -4.08 -17.51
N ARG A 62 8.19 -3.27 -17.42
CA ARG A 62 6.81 -3.63 -17.74
C ARG A 62 6.42 -2.97 -19.05
#